data_AF-A0A2J8A7A5-F1
#
_entry.id   AF-A0A2J8A7A5-F1
#
_cell.length_a   1.000
_cell.length_b   1.000
_cell.length_c   1.000
_cell.angle_alpha   90.00
_cell.angle_beta   90.00
_cell.angle_gamma   90.00
#
_symmetry.space_group_name_H-M   'P 1'
#
loop_
_entity.id
_entity.type
_entity.pdbx_description
1 polymer ?
#
loop_
_entity_poly.entity_id
_entity_poly.type
_entity_poly.pdbx_seq_one_letter_code
_entity_poly.pdbx_strand_id
1 'polypeptide(L)'
;MAPPLRVAFCAALLACVCAQPPVWPRFLDVPGVECSDGRALASALADPSVTTALLPGDCMLRDSDFSGFALPLVLRRNFTIMGSASRPVTLDLGFVSRKVRLGGGTVLTFSRVALLNYRAGSAAQAPGLDLLAPGEADEPVALLRLHEGVLSYRLCFPVELM
;
A
#
# COMPACT_ATOMS: atom_id res chain seq x y z
N MET A 1 7.69 -47.24 -61.04
CA MET A 1 6.82 -46.15 -60.57
C MET A 1 6.86 -46.16 -59.05
N ALA A 2 7.52 -45.18 -58.45
CA ALA A 2 7.64 -45.02 -56.99
C ALA A 2 6.89 -43.74 -56.57
N PRO A 3 6.24 -43.70 -55.39
CA PRO A 3 5.59 -42.49 -54.91
C PRO A 3 6.60 -41.54 -54.23
N PRO A 4 6.29 -40.22 -54.16
CA PRO A 4 7.25 -39.20 -53.74
C PRO A 4 7.34 -39.03 -52.22
N LEU A 5 8.54 -38.66 -51.76
CA LEU A 5 8.87 -38.21 -50.41
C LEU A 5 7.92 -37.07 -49.97
N ARG A 6 7.23 -37.26 -48.84
CA ARG A 6 6.55 -36.18 -48.12
C ARG A 6 7.56 -35.49 -47.21
N VAL A 7 7.86 -34.23 -47.53
CA VAL A 7 8.58 -33.30 -46.66
C VAL A 7 7.71 -33.02 -45.44
N ALA A 8 8.09 -33.55 -44.28
CA ALA A 8 7.48 -33.22 -43.00
C ALA A 8 8.01 -31.85 -42.55
N PHE A 9 7.17 -30.82 -42.68
CA PHE A 9 7.38 -29.53 -42.04
C PHE A 9 7.22 -29.70 -40.52
N CYS A 10 8.35 -29.68 -39.80
CA CYS A 10 8.37 -29.49 -38.36
C CYS A 10 7.94 -28.05 -38.03
N ALA A 11 6.64 -27.84 -37.88
CA ALA A 11 6.07 -26.63 -37.30
C ALA A 11 5.50 -26.94 -35.92
N ALA A 12 6.38 -27.12 -34.94
CA ALA A 12 5.99 -27.22 -33.54
C ALA A 12 7.13 -26.71 -32.67
N LEU A 13 7.15 -25.39 -32.41
CA LEU A 13 7.71 -24.73 -31.22
C LEU A 13 7.60 -23.20 -31.37
N LEU A 14 6.38 -22.70 -31.63
CA LEU A 14 5.99 -21.37 -31.16
C LEU A 14 4.97 -21.59 -30.05
N ALA A 15 5.50 -21.93 -28.88
CA ALA A 15 4.71 -21.83 -27.66
C ALA A 15 4.28 -20.37 -27.54
N CYS A 16 2.97 -20.16 -27.67
CA CYS A 16 2.25 -18.95 -27.29
C CYS A 16 2.65 -18.63 -25.85
N VAL A 17 3.68 -17.79 -25.64
CA VAL A 17 3.89 -17.07 -24.38
C VAL A 17 2.82 -15.96 -24.36
N CYS A 18 1.58 -16.41 -24.36
CA CYS A 18 0.41 -15.56 -24.40
C CYS A 18 0.05 -15.27 -22.95
N ALA A 19 0.63 -14.18 -22.46
CA ALA A 19 0.10 -13.35 -21.39
C ALA A 19 -0.59 -14.12 -20.26
N GLN A 20 0.19 -14.73 -19.37
CA GLN A 20 -0.30 -14.78 -18.00
C GLN A 20 -0.44 -13.30 -17.57
N PRO A 21 -1.64 -12.83 -17.14
CA PRO A 21 -1.70 -11.53 -16.49
C PRO A 21 -0.65 -11.54 -15.36
N PRO A 22 -0.05 -10.40 -14.96
CA PRO A 22 0.84 -10.39 -13.81
C PRO A 22 0.06 -10.93 -12.60
N VAL A 23 0.18 -12.24 -12.37
CA VAL A 23 -0.32 -12.89 -11.18
C VAL A 23 0.74 -12.52 -10.18
N TRP A 24 0.50 -11.41 -9.48
CA TRP A 24 1.25 -11.12 -8.26
C TRP A 24 1.29 -12.42 -7.48
N PRO A 25 2.49 -12.96 -7.13
CA PRO A 25 2.57 -14.22 -6.45
C PRO A 25 1.59 -14.19 -5.28
N ARG A 26 0.76 -15.22 -5.13
CA ARG A 26 -0.02 -15.38 -3.90
C ARG A 26 1.01 -15.54 -2.79
N PHE A 27 1.37 -14.45 -2.14
CA PHE A 27 2.23 -14.37 -0.94
C PHE A 27 1.46 -14.97 0.25
N LEU A 28 1.02 -16.21 0.09
CA LEU A 28 0.40 -16.99 1.14
C LEU A 28 1.41 -17.04 2.29
N ASP A 29 0.94 -16.66 3.48
CA ASP A 29 1.59 -16.81 4.79
C ASP A 29 2.42 -15.62 5.31
N VAL A 30 2.07 -14.38 4.97
CA VAL A 30 2.51 -13.25 5.82
C VAL A 30 1.61 -13.20 7.07
N PRO A 31 2.14 -13.38 8.29
CA PRO A 31 1.34 -13.26 9.50
C PRO A 31 0.85 -11.82 9.65
N GLY A 32 -0.46 -11.66 9.86
CA GLY A 32 -1.08 -10.36 10.01
C GLY A 32 -2.57 -10.46 10.29
N VAL A 33 -3.16 -9.32 10.63
CA VAL A 33 -4.60 -9.20 10.87
C VAL A 33 -5.27 -8.68 9.60
N GLU A 34 -6.26 -9.40 9.11
CA GLU A 34 -7.08 -8.93 7.98
C GLU A 34 -7.93 -7.72 8.39
N CYS A 35 -7.82 -6.65 7.60
CA CYS A 35 -8.50 -5.39 7.80
C CYS A 35 -9.33 -5.10 6.55
N SER A 36 -10.62 -5.44 6.58
CA SER A 36 -11.56 -5.25 5.45
C SER A 36 -12.09 -3.82 5.32
N ASP A 37 -11.89 -2.97 6.31
CA ASP A 37 -12.34 -1.59 6.33
C ASP A 37 -11.41 -0.68 7.15
N GLY A 38 -11.71 0.62 7.16
CA GLY A 38 -10.92 1.63 7.86
C GLY A 38 -10.97 1.49 9.39
N ARG A 39 -12.08 0.99 9.95
CA ARG A 39 -12.21 0.76 11.40
C ARG A 39 -11.36 -0.40 11.87
N ALA A 40 -11.35 -1.50 11.12
CA ALA A 40 -10.47 -2.63 11.37
C ALA A 40 -9.00 -2.20 11.29
N LEU A 41 -8.65 -1.39 10.29
CA LEU A 41 -7.29 -0.85 10.15
C LEU A 41 -6.91 0.08 11.32
N ALA A 42 -7.80 0.98 11.74
CA ALA A 42 -7.59 1.83 12.91
C ALA A 42 -7.42 1.01 14.21
N SER A 43 -8.17 -0.08 14.35
CA SER A 43 -8.06 -0.99 15.50
C SER A 43 -6.73 -1.74 15.49
N ALA A 44 -6.28 -2.23 14.33
CA ALA A 44 -4.96 -2.86 14.16
C ALA A 44 -3.82 -1.88 14.48
N LEU A 45 -3.95 -0.61 14.08
CA LEU A 45 -3.00 0.45 14.43
C LEU A 45 -2.94 0.71 15.94
N ALA A 46 -4.07 0.59 16.65
CA ALA A 46 -4.15 0.80 18.09
C ALA A 46 -3.64 -0.41 18.90
N ASP A 47 -3.71 -1.61 18.35
CA ASP A 47 -3.29 -2.85 19.02
C ASP A 47 -1.75 -2.96 19.03
N PRO A 48 -1.09 -3.01 20.21
CA PRO A 48 0.36 -3.12 20.30
C PRO A 48 0.90 -4.48 19.86
N SER A 49 0.07 -5.53 19.84
CA SER A 49 0.45 -6.88 19.43
C SER A 49 0.48 -7.06 17.90
N VAL A 50 -0.21 -6.17 17.16
CA VAL A 50 -0.29 -6.23 15.71
C VAL A 50 0.89 -5.49 15.08
N THR A 51 1.59 -6.19 14.19
CA THR A 51 2.72 -5.67 13.41
C THR A 51 2.43 -5.57 11.92
N THR A 52 1.41 -6.29 11.43
CA THR A 52 1.00 -6.29 10.02
C THR A 52 -0.53 -6.25 9.90
N ALA A 53 -1.04 -5.25 9.18
CA ALA A 53 -2.42 -5.19 8.72
C ALA A 53 -2.50 -5.62 7.24
N LEU A 54 -3.33 -6.60 6.95
CA LEU A 54 -3.54 -7.15 5.61
C LEU A 54 -4.81 -6.55 5.00
N LEU A 55 -4.70 -5.94 3.83
CA LEU A 55 -5.83 -5.36 3.11
C LEU A 55 -6.26 -6.33 1.97
N PRO A 56 -7.35 -7.10 2.15
CA PRO A 56 -7.83 -8.03 1.11
C PRO A 56 -8.49 -7.35 -0.08
N GLY A 57 -8.83 -6.07 0.06
CA GLY A 57 -9.46 -5.24 -0.96
C GLY A 57 -9.20 -3.76 -0.68
N ASP A 58 -9.80 -2.90 -1.51
CA ASP A 58 -9.61 -1.46 -1.37
C ASP A 58 -10.18 -0.96 -0.04
N CYS A 59 -9.48 -0.03 0.59
CA CYS A 59 -9.81 0.51 1.89
C CYS A 59 -9.76 2.03 1.84
N MET A 60 -10.75 2.68 2.45
CA MET A 60 -10.80 4.13 2.63
C MET A 60 -10.86 4.45 4.11
N LEU A 61 -9.92 5.24 4.60
CA LEU A 61 -9.94 5.77 5.96
C LEU A 61 -10.82 7.02 6.04
N ARG A 62 -11.52 7.12 7.17
CA ARG A 62 -12.33 8.27 7.56
C ARG A 62 -11.96 8.69 8.98
N ASP A 63 -12.17 9.96 9.30
CA ASP A 63 -12.01 10.47 10.67
C ASP A 63 -12.82 9.66 11.70
N SER A 64 -14.01 9.21 11.32
CA SER A 64 -14.91 8.40 12.16
C SER A 64 -14.36 7.03 12.55
N ASP A 65 -13.44 6.47 11.75
CA ASP A 65 -12.87 5.14 12.01
C ASP A 65 -12.03 5.13 13.29
N PHE A 66 -11.48 6.30 13.64
CA PHE A 66 -10.69 6.53 14.85
C PHE A 66 -11.54 6.92 16.08
N SER A 67 -12.87 6.90 15.98
CA SER A 67 -13.74 7.25 17.12
C SER A 67 -13.56 6.29 18.31
N GLY A 68 -13.47 6.84 19.52
CA GLY A 68 -13.31 6.06 20.75
C GLY A 68 -11.87 5.64 21.07
N PHE A 69 -10.87 5.99 20.25
CA PHE A 69 -9.46 5.87 20.63
C PHE A 69 -8.94 7.15 21.29
N ALA A 70 -7.94 7.01 22.17
CA ALA A 70 -7.12 8.14 22.60
C ALA A 70 -6.13 8.49 21.48
N LEU A 71 -6.19 9.72 20.97
CA LEU A 71 -5.41 10.16 19.81
C LEU A 71 -4.29 11.13 20.20
N PRO A 72 -3.15 11.13 19.46
CA PRO A 72 -2.83 10.22 18.36
C PRO A 72 -2.49 8.80 18.84
N LEU A 73 -2.80 7.79 18.04
CA LEU A 73 -2.33 6.42 18.23
C LEU A 73 -0.81 6.38 18.09
N VAL A 74 -0.09 6.07 19.17
CA VAL A 74 1.38 6.07 19.18
C VAL A 74 1.91 4.70 18.78
N LEU A 75 2.50 4.59 17.59
CA LEU A 75 3.14 3.36 17.13
C LEU A 75 4.55 3.28 17.70
N ARG A 76 4.75 2.45 18.74
CA ARG A 76 6.08 2.15 19.32
C ARG A 76 6.71 0.87 18.76
N ARG A 77 6.19 0.37 17.64
CA ARG A 77 6.69 -0.81 16.94
C ARG A 77 6.73 -0.56 15.44
N ASN A 78 7.51 -1.38 14.75
CA ASN A 78 7.43 -1.46 13.30
C ASN A 78 6.06 -1.99 12.90
N PHE A 79 5.42 -1.32 11.95
CA PHE A 79 4.07 -1.65 11.52
C PHE A 79 4.01 -1.65 9.99
N THR A 80 3.41 -2.68 9.42
CA THR A 80 3.24 -2.82 7.98
C THR A 80 1.76 -2.82 7.61
N ILE A 81 1.38 -1.98 6.65
CA ILE A 81 0.09 -2.05 5.99
C ILE A 81 0.34 -2.65 4.61
N MET A 82 -0.21 -3.84 4.35
CA MET A 82 0.09 -4.62 3.15
C MET A 82 -1.16 -4.99 2.37
N GLY A 83 -1.17 -4.73 1.06
CA GLY A 83 -2.16 -5.30 0.16
C GLY A 83 -1.99 -6.82 0.03
N SER A 84 -3.02 -7.59 0.39
CA SER A 84 -3.01 -9.06 0.33
C SER A 84 -3.75 -9.64 -0.88
N ALA A 85 -4.45 -8.81 -1.66
CA ALA A 85 -5.13 -9.24 -2.87
C ALA A 85 -4.14 -9.68 -3.98
N SER A 86 -4.64 -10.44 -4.95
CA SER A 86 -3.89 -10.78 -6.18
C SER A 86 -3.80 -9.62 -7.18
N ARG A 87 -4.38 -8.47 -6.84
CA ARG A 87 -4.37 -7.23 -7.62
C ARG A 87 -3.78 -6.10 -6.78
N PRO A 88 -3.34 -4.98 -7.38
CA PRO A 88 -3.03 -3.78 -6.63
C PRO A 88 -4.23 -3.37 -5.76
N VAL A 89 -3.98 -3.13 -4.46
CA VAL A 89 -4.99 -2.66 -3.50
C VAL A 89 -4.85 -1.16 -3.34
N THR A 90 -5.97 -0.45 -3.41
CA THR A 90 -6.00 0.98 -3.13
C THR A 90 -6.22 1.22 -1.64
N LEU A 91 -5.33 2.01 -1.04
CA LEU A 91 -5.51 2.56 0.29
C LEU A 91 -5.69 4.08 0.14
N ASP A 92 -6.94 4.52 0.28
CA ASP A 92 -7.30 5.93 0.31
C ASP A 92 -7.24 6.43 1.75
N LEU A 93 -6.30 7.32 2.06
CA LEU A 93 -6.16 7.85 3.41
C LEU A 93 -7.15 8.98 3.71
N GLY A 94 -7.99 9.38 2.75
CA GLY A 94 -9.09 10.33 2.95
C GLY A 94 -8.67 11.71 3.48
N PHE A 95 -7.40 12.08 3.33
CA PHE A 95 -6.77 13.23 4.00
C PHE A 95 -6.95 13.23 5.53
N VAL A 96 -7.19 12.07 6.13
CA VAL A 96 -7.31 11.89 7.57
C VAL A 96 -6.02 12.38 8.21
N SER A 97 -6.16 13.29 9.18
CA SER A 97 -5.02 14.05 9.69
C SER A 97 -4.72 13.79 11.16
N ARG A 98 -3.42 13.67 11.49
CA ARG A 98 -2.89 13.64 12.87
C ARG A 98 -3.50 12.56 13.77
N LYS A 99 -3.84 11.39 13.22
CA LYS A 99 -4.42 10.27 13.98
C LYS A 99 -3.39 9.31 14.52
N VAL A 100 -2.24 9.22 13.88
CA VAL A 100 -1.17 8.28 14.21
C VAL A 100 0.09 9.07 14.49
N ARG A 101 0.89 8.66 15.45
CA ARG A 101 2.23 9.20 15.68
C ARG A 101 3.22 8.06 15.68
N LEU A 102 4.32 8.19 14.95
CA LEU A 102 5.39 7.21 15.00
C LEU A 102 6.28 7.53 16.19
N GLY A 103 6.48 6.56 17.07
CA GLY A 103 7.48 6.67 18.13
C GLY A 103 8.89 6.58 17.54
N GLY A 104 9.86 7.19 18.21
CA GLY A 104 11.21 7.23 17.67
C GLY A 104 11.84 5.87 17.39
N GLY A 105 12.58 5.78 16.28
CA GLY A 105 13.25 4.54 15.84
C GLY A 105 12.32 3.48 15.24
N THR A 106 11.05 3.79 15.01
CA THR A 106 10.09 2.88 14.38
C THR A 106 9.94 3.12 12.89
N VAL A 107 9.49 2.09 12.17
CA VAL A 107 9.20 2.16 10.74
C VAL A 107 7.74 1.83 10.47
N LEU A 108 7.03 2.75 9.81
CA LEU A 108 5.74 2.48 9.18
C LEU A 108 5.95 2.14 7.72
N THR A 109 5.60 0.92 7.32
CA THR A 109 5.74 0.44 5.95
C THR A 109 4.39 0.32 5.26
N PHE A 110 4.28 0.90 4.08
CA PHE A 110 3.21 0.63 3.12
C PHE A 110 3.74 -0.32 2.06
N SER A 111 3.16 -1.52 1.95
CA SER A 111 3.59 -2.54 1.01
C SER A 111 2.48 -2.93 0.05
N ARG A 112 2.74 -3.00 -1.26
CA ARG A 112 1.77 -3.49 -2.26
C ARG A 112 0.43 -2.76 -2.24
N VAL A 113 0.48 -1.45 -1.96
CA VAL A 113 -0.69 -0.57 -1.96
C VAL A 113 -0.47 0.62 -2.89
N ALA A 114 -1.56 1.06 -3.52
CA ALA A 114 -1.65 2.36 -4.16
C ALA A 114 -2.24 3.35 -3.15
N LEU A 115 -1.41 4.27 -2.68
CA LEU A 115 -1.80 5.30 -1.71
C LEU A 115 -2.44 6.49 -2.41
N LEU A 116 -3.69 6.79 -2.04
CA LEU A 116 -4.44 7.95 -2.50
C LEU A 116 -4.71 8.92 -1.36
N ASN A 117 -4.93 10.20 -1.71
CA ASN A 117 -5.34 11.26 -0.79
C ASN A 117 -4.54 11.26 0.53
N TYR A 118 -3.24 10.99 0.41
CA TYR A 118 -2.33 10.79 1.54
C TYR A 118 -1.82 12.11 2.12
N ARG A 119 -1.96 13.19 1.35
CA ARG A 119 -1.56 14.55 1.69
C ARG A 119 -2.41 15.56 0.92
N ALA A 120 -3.06 16.48 1.63
CA ALA A 120 -3.83 17.58 1.05
C ALA A 120 -2.95 18.78 0.66
N GLY A 121 -1.83 18.97 1.35
CA GLY A 121 -0.87 20.05 1.08
C GLY A 121 0.07 19.75 -0.09
N SER A 122 0.81 20.78 -0.52
CA SER A 122 1.81 20.64 -1.59
C SER A 122 2.91 19.66 -1.19
N ALA A 123 3.20 18.68 -2.04
CA ALA A 123 4.35 17.79 -1.89
C ALA A 123 5.69 18.52 -2.09
N ALA A 124 5.70 19.67 -2.80
CA ALA A 124 6.91 20.45 -3.07
C ALA A 124 7.39 21.25 -1.86
N GLN A 125 6.51 21.56 -0.90
CA GLN A 125 6.87 22.36 0.29
C GLN A 125 7.40 21.50 1.44
N ALA A 126 6.84 20.30 1.62
CA ALA A 126 7.38 19.31 2.55
C ALA A 126 6.87 17.92 2.16
N PRO A 127 7.73 16.89 2.14
CA PRO A 127 7.25 15.51 2.08
C PRO A 127 6.51 15.17 3.39
N GLY A 128 5.53 14.28 3.34
CA GLY A 128 4.88 13.78 4.54
C GLY A 128 3.54 13.11 4.27
N LEU A 129 2.92 12.66 5.35
CA LEU A 129 1.68 11.90 5.36
C LEU A 129 0.72 12.56 6.35
N ASP A 130 -0.44 13.06 5.90
CA ASP A 130 -1.34 13.82 6.78
C ASP A 130 -1.80 13.00 7.99
N LEU A 131 -1.92 11.68 7.81
CA LEU A 131 -2.25 10.71 8.85
C LEU A 131 -1.35 10.85 10.08
N LEU A 132 -0.09 11.25 9.89
CA LEU A 132 0.92 11.34 10.93
C LEU A 132 0.86 12.69 11.66
N ALA A 133 0.79 12.62 12.99
CA ALA A 133 1.11 13.72 13.88
C ALA A 133 2.64 13.88 14.00
N PRO A 134 3.14 15.08 14.33
CA PRO A 134 4.55 15.31 14.60
C PRO A 134 5.10 14.36 15.68
N GLY A 135 6.37 13.96 15.54
CA GLY A 135 7.12 13.26 16.59
C GLY A 135 7.50 14.20 17.74
N GLU A 136 8.00 13.65 18.85
CA GLU A 136 8.62 14.45 19.90
C GLU A 136 10.01 14.92 19.47
N ALA A 137 10.45 16.08 19.98
CA ALA A 137 11.73 16.66 19.63
C ALA A 137 12.94 15.79 20.04
N ASP A 138 12.83 15.06 21.14
CA ASP A 138 13.93 14.28 21.72
C ASP A 138 13.92 12.79 21.32
N GLU A 139 12.98 12.38 20.46
CA GLU A 139 12.87 10.99 20.02
C GLU A 139 13.76 10.70 18.79
N PRO A 140 14.33 9.48 18.67
CA PRO A 140 15.05 9.08 17.45
C PRO A 140 14.18 9.21 16.20
N VAL A 141 14.79 9.36 15.02
CA VAL A 141 14.05 9.48 13.76
C VAL A 141 13.18 8.25 13.52
N ALA A 142 11.89 8.47 13.25
CA ALA A 142 10.98 7.46 12.72
C ALA A 142 10.94 7.51 11.20
N LEU A 143 10.73 6.37 10.55
CA LEU A 143 10.78 6.24 9.09
C LEU A 143 9.42 5.87 8.51
N LEU A 144 9.11 6.50 7.38
CA LEU A 144 8.06 6.07 6.48
C LEU A 144 8.69 5.31 5.32
N ARG A 145 8.25 4.09 5.05
CA ARG A 145 8.73 3.28 3.92
C ARG A 145 7.58 2.95 2.99
N LEU A 146 7.75 3.21 1.70
CA LEU A 146 6.92 2.65 0.63
C LEU A 146 7.69 1.52 -0.05
N HIS A 147 7.08 0.35 -0.14
CA HIS A 147 7.69 -0.85 -0.74
C HIS A 147 6.72 -1.46 -1.75
N GLU A 148 7.14 -1.68 -2.99
CA GLU A 148 6.28 -2.24 -4.05
C GLU A 148 4.91 -1.54 -4.15
N GLY A 149 4.87 -0.23 -3.88
CA GLY A 149 3.66 0.57 -3.81
C GLY A 149 3.74 1.77 -4.73
N VAL A 150 2.60 2.43 -4.90
CA VAL A 150 2.48 3.63 -5.73
C VAL A 150 1.91 4.75 -4.85
N LEU A 151 2.47 5.95 -4.95
CA LEU A 151 1.88 7.17 -4.39
C LEU A 151 1.18 7.94 -5.50
N SER A 152 -0.11 8.19 -5.36
CA SER A 152 -0.85 9.06 -6.26
C SER A 152 -0.83 10.49 -5.75
N TYR A 153 -0.33 11.40 -6.57
CA TYR A 153 -0.34 12.83 -6.30
C TYR A 153 -1.10 13.55 -7.41
N ARG A 154 -2.06 14.41 -7.03
CA ARG A 154 -2.83 15.20 -7.99
C ARG A 154 -2.04 16.47 -8.32
N LEU A 155 -1.69 16.61 -9.59
CA LEU A 155 -1.04 17.82 -10.11
C LEU A 155 -2.09 18.66 -10.82
N CYS A 156 -2.35 19.86 -10.30
CA CYS A 156 -3.16 20.87 -10.99
C CYS A 156 -2.23 21.79 -11.77
N PHE A 157 -1.99 21.46 -13.05
CA PHE A 157 -1.30 22.38 -13.96
C PHE A 157 -2.30 23.35 -14.61
N PRO A 158 -1.93 24.63 -14.82
CA PRO A 158 -2.71 25.54 -15.64
C PRO A 158 -2.91 24.94 -17.03
N VAL A 159 -4.13 25.07 -17.59
CA VAL A 159 -4.44 24.53 -18.93
C VAL A 159 -3.57 25.21 -19.99
N GLU A 160 -3.15 26.46 -19.74
CA GLU A 160 -2.30 27.23 -20.64
C GLU A 160 -0.83 26.74 -20.72
N LEU A 161 -0.44 25.78 -19.86
CA LEU A 161 0.91 25.19 -19.84
C LEU A 161 0.97 23.74 -20.37
N MET A 162 -0.15 23.20 -20.89
CA MET A 162 -0.21 21.90 -21.58
C MET A 162 -0.23 22.08 -23.10
#